data_AF-A0A7J9F7I5-F1
#
_entry.id   AF-A0A7J9F7I5-F1
#
_cell.length_a   1.000
_cell.length_b   1.000
_cell.length_c   1.000
_cell.angle_alpha   90.00
_cell.angle_beta   90.00
_cell.angle_gamma   90.00
#
_symmetry.space_group_name_H-M   'P 1'
#
loop_
_entity.id
_entity.type
_entity.pdbx_description
1 polymer ?
#
loop_
_entity_poly.entity_id
_entity_poly.type
_entity_poly.pdbx_seq_one_letter_code
_entity_poly.pdbx_strand_id
1 'polypeptide(L)'
;CATKKDHENGVFSSGSSIIYRLLLVILIGTISIWANHEASKGFKVTIINAAAKESPAGRRFDLFYVSNDEATRIILSTSAVVENILYADQSDDQTKKPVRHVVLQLAAGDNRTATKVSVDTSRSKELVYVISLSPSIMEESNVKYSVISTIQRAMARIWLWDGKSRAPPWLIAGMEEYIWMQAGFGHHDKETALHSRSKFRPEQFCSVLSRVCSKSSKLRPGLKMNISAICGDHWKWEKTGGVCREEDDKDPKIVALALGYIEQKHKGYVQGLNQILRDGWD
;
A
#
# COMPACT_ATOMS: atom_id res chain seq x y z
N CYS A 1 19.24 -8.73 -87.31
CA CYS A 1 19.67 -9.95 -86.60
C CYS A 1 19.72 -9.70 -85.11
N ALA A 2 19.27 -10.69 -84.34
CA ALA A 2 18.97 -10.65 -82.92
C ALA A 2 20.15 -10.22 -82.01
N THR A 3 19.86 -9.64 -80.83
CA THR A 3 19.90 -10.39 -79.56
C THR A 3 19.61 -9.50 -78.32
N LYS A 4 18.82 -10.09 -77.41
CA LYS A 4 18.89 -10.05 -75.95
C LYS A 4 18.54 -8.77 -75.19
N LYS A 5 17.42 -8.83 -74.46
CA LYS A 5 17.28 -8.23 -73.12
C LYS A 5 16.53 -9.21 -72.23
N ASP A 6 17.28 -9.85 -71.35
CA ASP A 6 16.77 -10.45 -70.13
C ASP A 6 16.44 -9.31 -69.17
N HIS A 7 15.23 -9.29 -68.62
CA HIS A 7 14.91 -8.55 -67.40
C HIS A 7 14.07 -9.44 -66.49
N GLU A 8 14.78 -10.08 -65.57
CA GLU A 8 14.53 -10.03 -64.12
C GLU A 8 13.33 -9.17 -63.67
N ASN A 9 12.36 -9.81 -63.00
CA ASN A 9 12.07 -9.63 -61.57
C ASN A 9 10.57 -9.78 -61.26
N GLY A 10 10.27 -10.75 -60.40
CA GLY A 10 8.92 -10.92 -59.86
C GLY A 10 8.76 -12.09 -58.90
N VAL A 11 9.77 -12.40 -58.07
CA VAL A 11 9.62 -13.39 -56.99
C VAL A 11 9.72 -12.71 -55.63
N PHE A 12 8.65 -12.05 -55.23
CA PHE A 12 8.40 -11.68 -53.84
C PHE A 12 6.94 -11.96 -53.52
N SER A 13 6.54 -13.20 -53.21
CA SER A 13 5.16 -13.43 -52.73
C SER A 13 4.85 -14.78 -52.03
N SER A 14 5.74 -15.35 -51.20
CA SER A 14 5.32 -16.52 -50.39
C SER A 14 6.00 -16.73 -49.04
N GLY A 15 7.26 -16.30 -48.85
CA GLY A 15 7.94 -16.46 -47.55
C GLY A 15 7.47 -15.50 -46.45
N SER A 16 6.91 -14.35 -46.83
CA SER A 16 6.55 -13.28 -45.90
C SER A 16 5.43 -13.67 -44.92
N SER A 17 4.38 -14.36 -45.39
CA SER A 17 3.23 -14.73 -44.55
C SER A 17 3.58 -15.78 -43.48
N ILE A 18 4.49 -16.71 -43.80
CA ILE A 18 4.95 -17.75 -42.87
C ILE A 18 5.80 -17.12 -41.77
N ILE A 19 6.71 -16.21 -42.14
CA ILE A 19 7.55 -15.48 -41.18
C ILE A 19 6.68 -14.65 -40.22
N TYR A 20 5.66 -13.93 -40.71
CA TYR A 20 4.75 -13.17 -39.84
C TYR A 20 3.98 -14.07 -38.85
N ARG A 21 3.53 -15.26 -39.29
CA ARG A 21 2.85 -16.22 -38.40
C ARG A 21 3.77 -16.73 -37.31
N LEU A 22 5.01 -17.08 -37.66
CA LEU A 22 6.02 -17.53 -36.69
C LEU A 22 6.37 -16.42 -35.69
N LEU A 23 6.55 -15.18 -36.16
CA LEU A 23 6.79 -14.02 -35.29
C LEU A 23 5.61 -13.76 -34.36
N LEU A 24 4.36 -13.89 -34.84
CA LEU A 24 3.17 -13.74 -34.00
C LEU A 24 3.09 -14.81 -32.91
N VAL A 25 3.38 -16.07 -33.25
CA VAL A 25 3.41 -17.16 -32.26
C VAL A 25 4.50 -16.92 -31.22
N ILE A 26 5.70 -16.49 -31.64
CA ILE A 26 6.79 -16.14 -30.73
C ILE A 26 6.38 -14.97 -29.83
N LEU A 27 5.74 -13.93 -30.38
CA LEU A 27 5.25 -12.77 -29.62
C LEU A 27 4.22 -13.17 -28.57
N ILE A 28 3.24 -14.00 -28.95
CA ILE A 28 2.24 -14.52 -27.99
C ILE A 28 2.92 -15.35 -26.91
N GLY A 29 3.90 -16.18 -27.29
CA GLY A 29 4.70 -16.96 -26.34
C GLY A 29 5.48 -16.09 -25.35
N THR A 30 6.17 -15.05 -25.83
CA THR A 30 6.94 -14.14 -24.95
C THR A 30 6.03 -13.33 -24.03
N ILE A 31 4.89 -12.82 -24.53
CA ILE A 31 3.89 -12.15 -23.71
C ILE A 31 3.32 -13.10 -22.64
N SER A 32 3.06 -14.36 -23.00
CA SER A 32 2.53 -15.36 -22.05
C SER A 32 3.53 -15.69 -20.95
N ILE A 33 4.81 -15.88 -21.30
CA ILE A 33 5.88 -16.11 -20.32
C ILE A 33 6.05 -14.89 -19.43
N TRP A 34 6.07 -13.69 -20.01
CA TRP A 34 6.18 -12.45 -19.24
C TRP A 34 4.99 -12.24 -18.30
N ALA A 35 3.77 -12.48 -18.76
CA ALA A 35 2.57 -12.37 -17.95
C ALA A 35 2.57 -13.38 -16.79
N ASN A 36 2.99 -14.63 -17.05
CA ASN A 36 3.11 -15.65 -16.00
C ASN A 36 4.22 -15.34 -15.00
N HIS A 37 5.34 -14.79 -15.47
CA HIS A 37 6.43 -14.31 -14.61
C HIS A 37 6.01 -13.08 -13.79
N GLU A 38 5.27 -12.15 -14.37
CA GLU A 38 4.78 -10.98 -13.65
C GLU A 38 3.72 -11.39 -12.61
N ALA A 39 2.89 -12.40 -12.93
CA ALA A 39 1.97 -13.01 -11.99
C ALA A 39 2.68 -13.77 -10.85
N SER A 40 3.92 -14.25 -11.06
CA SER A 40 4.69 -14.97 -10.04
C SER A 40 5.47 -14.06 -9.07
N LYS A 41 5.63 -12.77 -9.37
CA LYS A 41 6.29 -11.78 -8.49
C LYS A 41 5.45 -11.34 -7.29
N GLY A 42 4.25 -11.88 -7.14
CA GLY A 42 3.35 -11.55 -6.04
C GLY A 42 3.47 -12.50 -4.85
N PHE A 43 2.49 -12.36 -3.96
CA PHE A 43 2.21 -13.30 -2.88
C PHE A 43 0.87 -13.97 -3.14
N LYS A 44 0.60 -15.07 -2.45
CA LYS A 44 -0.66 -15.79 -2.60
C LYS A 44 -1.80 -14.91 -2.09
N VAL A 45 -2.85 -14.76 -2.91
CA VAL A 45 -4.09 -14.11 -2.51
C VAL A 45 -5.20 -15.16 -2.50
N THR A 46 -6.03 -15.17 -1.46
CA THR A 46 -7.20 -16.06 -1.38
C THR A 46 -8.41 -15.22 -1.03
N ILE A 47 -9.48 -15.34 -1.82
CA ILE A 47 -10.72 -14.62 -1.57
C ILE A 47 -11.76 -15.59 -1.04
N ILE A 48 -12.36 -15.29 0.11
CA ILE A 48 -13.35 -16.13 0.78
C ILE A 48 -14.65 -15.34 0.95
N ASN A 49 -15.72 -15.82 0.34
CA ASN A 49 -17.05 -15.33 0.66
C ASN A 49 -17.65 -16.21 1.77
N ALA A 50 -17.41 -15.81 3.03
CA ALA A 50 -17.97 -16.51 4.19
C ALA A 50 -19.39 -16.00 4.53
N ALA A 51 -19.81 -14.86 3.98
CA ALA A 51 -21.22 -14.49 3.96
C ALA A 51 -22.01 -15.58 3.21
N ALA A 52 -23.25 -15.83 3.64
CA ALA A 52 -24.11 -16.78 2.93
C ALA A 52 -24.15 -16.39 1.44
N LYS A 53 -23.76 -17.32 0.54
CA LYS A 53 -23.70 -17.06 -0.91
C LYS A 53 -25.03 -16.56 -1.48
N GLU A 54 -26.12 -16.87 -0.81
CA GLU A 54 -27.47 -16.42 -1.17
C GLU A 54 -27.85 -15.04 -0.63
N SER A 55 -27.06 -14.47 0.28
CA SER A 55 -27.29 -13.12 0.79
C SER A 55 -27.03 -12.07 -0.31
N PRO A 56 -27.76 -10.94 -0.32
CA PRO A 56 -27.51 -9.87 -1.28
C PRO A 56 -26.06 -9.36 -1.26
N ALA A 57 -25.46 -9.21 -0.08
CA ALA A 57 -24.06 -8.81 0.09
C ALA A 57 -23.09 -9.88 -0.45
N GLY A 58 -23.33 -11.15 -0.13
CA GLY A 58 -22.53 -12.27 -0.64
C GLY A 58 -22.56 -12.37 -2.17
N ARG A 59 -23.75 -12.30 -2.80
CA ARG A 59 -23.88 -12.32 -4.26
C ARG A 59 -23.18 -11.14 -4.93
N ARG A 60 -23.30 -9.93 -4.36
CA ARG A 60 -22.60 -8.74 -4.87
C ARG A 60 -21.09 -8.89 -4.77
N PHE A 61 -20.59 -9.41 -3.65
CA PHE A 61 -19.15 -9.63 -3.47
C PHE A 61 -18.60 -10.66 -4.47
N ASP A 62 -19.29 -11.79 -4.64
CA ASP A 62 -18.89 -12.81 -5.62
C ASP A 62 -18.88 -12.26 -7.05
N LEU A 63 -19.90 -11.48 -7.42
CA LEU A 63 -20.02 -10.93 -8.77
C LEU A 63 -18.93 -9.89 -9.07
N PHE A 64 -18.71 -8.94 -8.17
CA PHE A 64 -17.83 -7.78 -8.45
C PHE A 64 -16.37 -7.98 -8.05
N TYR A 65 -16.10 -8.81 -7.04
CA TYR A 65 -14.77 -8.90 -6.42
C TYR A 65 -14.10 -10.26 -6.57
N VAL A 66 -14.88 -11.34 -6.69
CA VAL A 66 -14.37 -12.71 -6.87
C VAL A 66 -14.30 -13.08 -8.36
N SER A 67 -15.43 -13.02 -9.06
CA SER A 67 -15.57 -13.56 -10.43
C SER A 67 -14.69 -12.90 -11.50
N ASN A 68 -14.20 -11.68 -11.24
CA ASN A 68 -13.37 -10.89 -12.17
C ASN A 68 -11.89 -10.84 -11.74
N ASP A 69 -11.53 -11.35 -10.55
CA ASP A 69 -10.24 -11.13 -9.89
C ASP A 69 -9.99 -9.67 -9.47
N GLU A 70 -11.04 -8.84 -9.41
CA GLU A 70 -10.95 -7.44 -9.00
C GLU A 70 -10.32 -7.29 -7.61
N ALA A 71 -10.71 -8.11 -6.63
CA ALA A 71 -10.12 -8.07 -5.29
C ALA A 71 -8.62 -8.38 -5.30
N THR A 72 -8.22 -9.42 -6.05
CA THR A 72 -6.82 -9.80 -6.22
C THR A 72 -6.02 -8.65 -6.83
N ARG A 73 -6.56 -8.01 -7.87
CA ARG A 73 -5.91 -6.86 -8.51
C ARG A 73 -5.77 -5.68 -7.57
N ILE A 74 -6.80 -5.35 -6.78
CA ILE A 74 -6.75 -4.27 -5.79
C ILE A 74 -5.67 -4.57 -4.74
N ILE A 75 -5.61 -5.80 -4.22
CA ILE A 75 -4.63 -6.22 -3.22
C ILE A 75 -3.21 -6.12 -3.76
N LEU A 76 -2.92 -6.71 -4.93
CA LEU A 76 -1.58 -6.73 -5.51
C LEU A 76 -1.11 -5.33 -5.93
N SER A 77 -1.97 -4.54 -6.58
CA SER A 77 -1.62 -3.17 -6.97
C SER A 77 -1.38 -2.27 -5.76
N THR A 78 -2.23 -2.39 -4.72
CA THR A 78 -2.01 -1.63 -3.49
C THR A 78 -0.72 -2.06 -2.81
N SER A 79 -0.45 -3.36 -2.76
CA SER A 79 0.79 -3.89 -2.23
C SER A 79 2.01 -3.23 -2.86
N ALA A 80 2.07 -3.22 -4.20
CA ALA A 80 3.18 -2.61 -4.93
C ALA A 80 3.37 -1.13 -4.57
N VAL A 81 2.28 -0.37 -4.44
CA VAL A 81 2.34 1.06 -4.05
C VAL A 81 2.85 1.22 -2.62
N VAL A 82 2.31 0.45 -1.66
CA VAL A 82 2.73 0.51 -0.25
C VAL A 82 4.18 0.09 -0.09
N GLU A 83 4.59 -0.96 -0.80
CA GLU A 83 5.97 -1.43 -0.81
C GLU A 83 6.93 -0.36 -1.34
N ASN A 84 6.56 0.32 -2.42
CA ASN A 84 7.35 1.43 -2.95
C ASN A 84 7.45 2.59 -1.94
N ILE A 85 6.41 2.86 -1.15
CA ILE A 85 6.46 3.89 -0.09
C ILE A 85 7.39 3.46 1.06
N LEU A 86 7.32 2.20 1.50
CA LEU A 86 7.99 1.73 2.72
C LEU A 86 9.37 1.13 2.50
N TYR A 87 9.68 0.66 1.30
CA TYR A 87 10.86 -0.13 0.98
C TYR A 87 11.56 0.32 -0.31
N ALA A 88 11.22 1.50 -0.86
CA ALA A 88 11.98 2.09 -1.98
C ALA A 88 13.49 2.05 -1.71
N ASP A 89 14.27 1.78 -2.75
CA ASP A 89 15.75 1.77 -2.71
C ASP A 89 16.39 0.69 -1.79
N GLN A 90 15.61 -0.26 -1.25
CA GLN A 90 16.15 -1.43 -0.57
C GLN A 90 16.43 -2.54 -1.57
N SER A 91 17.70 -2.67 -1.96
CA SER A 91 18.17 -3.76 -2.83
C SER A 91 18.22 -5.12 -2.14
N ASP A 92 18.04 -5.17 -0.81
CA ASP A 92 18.11 -6.39 -0.02
C ASP A 92 16.73 -6.80 0.52
N ASP A 93 16.24 -7.90 -0.04
CA ASP A 93 14.96 -8.55 0.28
C ASP A 93 14.87 -8.95 1.76
N GLN A 94 16.00 -9.06 2.47
CA GLN A 94 16.06 -9.37 3.90
C GLN A 94 15.46 -8.28 4.80
N THR A 95 15.34 -7.04 4.30
CA THR A 95 14.86 -5.91 5.11
C THR A 95 13.36 -5.64 4.97
N LYS A 96 12.74 -6.22 3.95
CA LYS A 96 11.31 -6.14 3.65
C LYS A 96 10.51 -7.10 4.54
N LYS A 97 9.29 -6.70 4.91
CA LYS A 97 8.38 -7.58 5.66
C LYS A 97 7.97 -8.78 4.79
N PRO A 98 8.14 -10.03 5.26
CA PRO A 98 7.85 -11.21 4.44
C PRO A 98 6.33 -11.51 4.40
N VAL A 99 5.59 -10.78 3.57
CA VAL A 99 4.16 -11.04 3.31
C VAL A 99 4.06 -12.08 2.19
N ARG A 100 3.59 -13.29 2.52
CA ARG A 100 3.54 -14.43 1.58
C ARG A 100 2.12 -14.90 1.24
N HIS A 101 1.17 -14.65 2.14
CA HIS A 101 -0.22 -15.03 1.94
C HIS A 101 -1.16 -14.01 2.57
N VAL A 102 -2.06 -13.46 1.76
CA VAL A 102 -3.18 -12.62 2.21
C VAL A 102 -4.49 -13.30 1.86
N VAL A 103 -5.38 -13.37 2.83
CA VAL A 103 -6.76 -13.83 2.68
C VAL A 103 -7.67 -12.62 2.81
N LEU A 104 -8.45 -12.31 1.78
CA LEU A 104 -9.56 -11.37 1.89
C LEU A 104 -10.84 -12.16 2.12
N GLN A 105 -11.58 -11.86 3.18
CA GLN A 105 -12.84 -12.53 3.44
C GLN A 105 -13.99 -11.55 3.66
N LEU A 106 -15.16 -11.86 3.11
CA LEU A 106 -16.43 -11.26 3.52
C LEU A 106 -17.00 -12.08 4.68
N ALA A 107 -17.17 -11.48 5.85
CA ALA A 107 -17.53 -12.19 7.08
C ALA A 107 -18.96 -12.77 7.07
N ALA A 108 -19.20 -13.84 7.83
CA ALA A 108 -20.46 -14.59 7.82
C ALA A 108 -21.66 -13.95 8.56
N GLY A 109 -21.55 -12.71 9.04
CA GLY A 109 -22.60 -12.06 9.82
C GLY A 109 -22.42 -10.55 9.95
N ASP A 110 -23.41 -9.90 10.57
CA ASP A 110 -23.49 -8.44 10.71
C ASP A 110 -22.57 -7.94 11.83
N ASN A 111 -21.27 -8.20 11.70
CA ASN A 111 -20.27 -7.60 12.56
C ASN A 111 -20.01 -6.19 12.02
N ARG A 112 -20.84 -5.24 12.45
CA ARG A 112 -20.85 -3.82 12.01
C ARG A 112 -19.50 -3.07 12.16
N THR A 113 -18.47 -3.74 12.69
CA THR A 113 -17.14 -3.21 12.98
C THR A 113 -16.01 -3.85 12.16
N ALA A 114 -16.27 -4.85 11.32
CA ALA A 114 -15.18 -5.68 10.79
C ALA A 114 -14.50 -5.03 9.57
N THR A 115 -13.54 -4.15 9.84
CA THR A 115 -12.24 -4.18 9.18
C THR A 115 -11.22 -4.60 10.23
N LYS A 116 -11.05 -5.92 10.38
CA LYS A 116 -10.08 -6.51 11.30
C LYS A 116 -8.99 -7.16 10.46
N VAL A 117 -7.77 -6.67 10.57
CA VAL A 117 -6.58 -7.36 10.09
C VAL A 117 -6.11 -8.27 11.22
N SER A 118 -6.25 -9.59 11.02
CA SER A 118 -5.65 -10.58 11.92
C SER A 118 -4.48 -11.28 11.24
N VAL A 119 -3.51 -11.69 12.06
CA VAL A 119 -2.39 -12.52 11.61
C VAL A 119 -2.62 -13.89 12.19
N ASP A 120 -2.87 -14.85 11.33
CA ASP A 120 -3.02 -16.25 11.69
C ASP A 120 -1.78 -17.01 11.25
N THR A 121 -1.17 -17.75 12.18
CA THR A 121 -0.15 -18.73 11.82
C THR A 121 -0.84 -20.06 11.63
N SER A 122 -0.81 -20.58 10.40
CA SER A 122 -1.28 -21.95 10.15
C SER A 122 -0.40 -22.93 10.94
N ARG A 123 -0.95 -24.10 11.30
CA ARG A 123 -0.17 -25.25 11.85
C ARG A 123 1.02 -25.63 10.94
N SER A 124 1.05 -25.13 9.69
CA SER A 124 2.10 -25.33 8.68
C SER A 124 3.25 -24.30 8.68
N LYS A 125 3.45 -23.48 9.72
CA LYS A 125 4.53 -22.45 9.83
C LYS A 125 4.40 -21.24 8.88
N GLU A 126 3.35 -21.15 8.08
CA GLU A 126 3.13 -20.01 7.18
C GLU A 126 2.33 -18.90 7.88
N LEU A 127 2.84 -17.67 7.82
CA LEU A 127 2.18 -16.46 8.29
C LEU A 127 1.12 -16.03 7.25
N VAL A 128 -0.15 -16.11 7.64
CA VAL A 128 -1.30 -15.75 6.81
C VAL A 128 -1.95 -14.49 7.38
N TYR A 129 -2.11 -13.48 6.54
CA TYR A 129 -2.78 -12.23 6.92
C TYR A 129 -4.23 -12.27 6.45
N VAL A 130 -5.18 -12.12 7.36
CA VAL A 130 -6.61 -12.16 7.04
C VAL A 130 -7.20 -10.76 7.15
N ILE A 131 -7.72 -10.26 6.03
CA ILE A 131 -8.52 -9.02 5.95
C ILE A 131 -9.99 -9.45 5.98
N SER A 132 -10.67 -9.11 7.08
CA SER A 132 -12.11 -9.37 7.19
C SER A 132 -12.91 -8.12 6.86
N LEU A 133 -13.77 -8.19 5.85
CA LEU A 133 -14.76 -7.17 5.49
C LEU A 133 -16.12 -7.51 6.10
N SER A 134 -16.79 -6.50 6.63
CA SER A 134 -18.19 -6.62 7.07
C SER A 134 -19.15 -6.68 5.87
N PRO A 135 -20.18 -7.54 5.88
CA PRO A 135 -21.21 -7.56 4.84
C PRO A 135 -21.89 -6.21 4.57
N SER A 136 -22.02 -5.36 5.60
CA SER A 136 -22.65 -4.04 5.48
C SER A 136 -21.93 -3.10 4.51
N ILE A 137 -20.64 -3.34 4.20
CA ILE A 137 -19.89 -2.55 3.21
C ILE A 137 -20.52 -2.64 1.80
N MET A 138 -21.27 -3.72 1.54
CA MET A 138 -21.99 -3.95 0.27
C MET A 138 -23.30 -3.17 0.17
N GLU A 139 -23.69 -2.48 1.24
CA GLU A 139 -24.89 -1.65 1.35
C GLU A 139 -24.56 -0.16 1.38
N GLU A 140 -23.28 0.22 1.39
CA GLU A 140 -22.85 1.61 1.35
C GLU A 140 -23.21 2.30 0.03
N SER A 141 -23.41 3.63 0.08
CA SER A 141 -23.77 4.44 -1.10
C SER A 141 -22.75 4.34 -2.23
N ASN A 142 -21.47 4.18 -1.89
CA ASN A 142 -20.38 3.94 -2.83
C ASN A 142 -19.58 2.69 -2.47
N VAL A 143 -20.21 1.52 -2.64
CA VAL A 143 -19.61 0.20 -2.37
C VAL A 143 -18.20 0.06 -2.94
N LYS A 144 -17.98 0.52 -4.19
CA LYS A 144 -16.67 0.41 -4.84
C LYS A 144 -15.59 1.16 -4.07
N TYR A 145 -15.85 2.43 -3.74
CA TYR A 145 -14.93 3.22 -2.94
C TYR A 145 -14.69 2.61 -1.56
N SER A 146 -15.76 2.21 -0.86
CA SER A 146 -15.69 1.69 0.50
C SER A 146 -14.85 0.42 0.58
N VAL A 147 -15.10 -0.55 -0.31
CA VAL A 147 -14.32 -1.79 -0.40
C VAL A 147 -12.86 -1.49 -0.76
N ILE A 148 -12.61 -0.70 -1.80
CA ILE A 148 -11.24 -0.38 -2.24
C ILE A 148 -10.46 0.32 -1.12
N SER A 149 -11.02 1.37 -0.51
CA SER A 149 -10.33 2.12 0.54
C SER A 149 -10.08 1.28 1.79
N THR A 150 -10.98 0.35 2.10
CA THR A 150 -10.84 -0.58 3.22
C THR A 150 -9.72 -1.58 2.98
N ILE A 151 -9.69 -2.19 1.80
CA ILE A 151 -8.59 -3.08 1.39
C ILE A 151 -7.26 -2.32 1.42
N GLN A 152 -7.25 -1.07 0.94
CA GLN A 152 -6.03 -0.28 0.87
C GLN A 152 -5.43 0.02 2.25
N ARG A 153 -6.29 0.42 3.20
CA ARG A 153 -5.90 0.62 4.60
C ARG A 153 -5.39 -0.67 5.24
N ALA A 154 -6.11 -1.77 5.03
CA ALA A 154 -5.69 -3.08 5.52
C ALA A 154 -4.33 -3.50 4.95
N MET A 155 -4.07 -3.26 3.65
CA MET A 155 -2.77 -3.54 3.04
C MET A 155 -1.66 -2.65 3.59
N ALA A 156 -1.92 -1.36 3.83
CA ALA A 156 -0.97 -0.48 4.51
C ALA A 156 -0.60 -1.03 5.90
N ARG A 157 -1.60 -1.49 6.68
CA ARG A 157 -1.39 -2.12 7.98
C ARG A 157 -0.60 -3.42 7.90
N ILE A 158 -0.86 -4.28 6.90
CA ILE A 158 -0.17 -5.55 6.69
C ILE A 158 1.32 -5.32 6.40
N TRP A 159 1.67 -4.33 5.58
CA TRP A 159 3.05 -4.05 5.20
C TRP A 159 3.87 -3.32 6.26
N LEU A 160 3.22 -2.62 7.18
CA LEU A 160 3.87 -1.97 8.31
C LEU A 160 4.35 -2.98 9.35
N TRP A 161 5.55 -2.75 9.89
CA TRP A 161 5.98 -3.42 11.12
C TRP A 161 5.25 -2.83 12.34
N ASP A 162 4.99 -3.64 13.35
CA ASP A 162 4.21 -3.23 14.54
C ASP A 162 5.08 -3.00 15.79
N GLY A 163 6.41 -2.96 15.66
CA GLY A 163 7.31 -2.74 16.79
C GLY A 163 7.48 -3.95 17.69
N LYS A 164 7.22 -5.18 17.21
CA LYS A 164 7.02 -6.39 18.04
C LYS A 164 5.82 -6.20 18.98
N SER A 165 4.75 -5.64 18.44
CA SER A 165 3.52 -5.28 19.13
C SER A 165 3.68 -4.27 20.29
N ARG A 166 4.81 -3.54 20.33
CA ARG A 166 5.08 -2.50 21.35
C ARG A 166 4.91 -1.08 20.83
N ALA A 167 4.72 -0.91 19.53
CA ALA A 167 4.47 0.40 18.95
C ALA A 167 3.12 0.95 19.44
N PRO A 168 3.03 2.25 19.76
CA PRO A 168 1.77 2.85 20.15
C PRO A 168 0.73 2.74 19.02
N PRO A 169 -0.54 2.39 19.33
CA PRO A 169 -1.57 2.24 18.31
C PRO A 169 -1.79 3.50 17.46
N TRP A 170 -1.71 4.68 18.06
CA TRP A 170 -1.83 5.96 17.37
C TRP A 170 -0.75 6.15 16.30
N LEU A 171 0.46 5.66 16.55
CA LEU A 171 1.57 5.78 15.61
C LEU A 171 1.34 4.90 14.39
N ILE A 172 0.94 3.64 14.61
CA ILE A 172 0.67 2.75 13.50
C ILE A 172 -0.53 3.25 12.69
N ALA A 173 -1.62 3.64 13.35
CA ALA A 173 -2.77 4.21 12.65
C ALA A 173 -2.38 5.47 11.86
N GLY A 174 -1.53 6.32 12.41
CA GLY A 174 -1.01 7.49 11.72
C GLY A 174 -0.12 7.17 10.52
N MET A 175 0.73 6.14 10.61
CA MET A 175 1.51 5.67 9.47
C MET A 175 0.64 5.03 8.39
N GLU A 176 -0.39 4.27 8.78
CA GLU A 176 -1.39 3.69 7.87
C GLU A 176 -2.11 4.81 7.09
N GLU A 177 -2.60 5.84 7.79
CA GLU A 177 -3.27 6.97 7.17
C GLU A 177 -2.32 7.80 6.30
N TYR A 178 -1.05 7.97 6.71
CA TYR A 178 -0.02 8.60 5.88
C TYR A 178 0.19 7.85 4.56
N ILE A 179 0.36 6.53 4.60
CA ILE A 179 0.53 5.70 3.41
C ILE A 179 -0.70 5.81 2.51
N TRP A 180 -1.89 5.74 3.09
CA TRP A 180 -3.14 5.88 2.34
C TRP A 180 -3.24 7.24 1.62
N MET A 181 -2.85 8.33 2.29
CA MET A 181 -2.80 9.66 1.68
C MET A 181 -1.75 9.76 0.57
N GLN A 182 -0.52 9.26 0.79
CA GLN A 182 0.56 9.33 -0.20
C GLN A 182 0.31 8.46 -1.43
N ALA A 183 -0.37 7.32 -1.25
CA ALA A 183 -0.76 6.46 -2.36
C ALA A 183 -1.84 7.08 -3.27
N GLY A 184 -2.33 8.29 -2.95
CA GLY A 184 -3.35 9.00 -3.72
C GLY A 184 -4.76 8.47 -3.51
N PHE A 185 -4.95 7.57 -2.54
CA PHE A 185 -6.22 6.89 -2.31
C PHE A 185 -7.31 7.81 -1.71
N GLY A 186 -6.91 8.94 -1.13
CA GLY A 186 -7.82 9.94 -0.55
C GLY A 186 -8.22 11.11 -1.46
N HIS A 187 -7.87 11.09 -2.76
CA HIS A 187 -8.06 12.24 -3.67
C HIS A 187 -9.51 12.48 -4.15
N HIS A 188 -10.52 11.88 -3.51
CA HIS A 188 -11.93 12.18 -3.82
C HIS A 188 -12.43 13.48 -3.14
N ASP A 189 -11.74 13.98 -2.12
CA ASP A 189 -12.04 15.26 -1.46
C ASP A 189 -10.85 16.24 -1.63
N LYS A 190 -10.60 16.66 -2.88
CA LYS A 190 -9.47 17.54 -3.25
C LYS A 190 -9.48 18.88 -2.51
N GLU A 191 -10.63 19.32 -2.03
CA GLU A 191 -10.80 20.60 -1.35
C GLU A 191 -10.36 20.54 0.13
N THR A 192 -10.50 19.38 0.79
CA THR A 192 -10.16 19.23 2.22
C THR A 192 -8.68 18.90 2.43
N ALA A 193 -8.07 18.09 1.55
CA ALA A 193 -6.66 17.70 1.69
C ALA A 193 -5.70 18.88 1.45
N LEU A 194 -5.97 19.73 0.47
CA LEU A 194 -5.14 20.91 0.16
C LEU A 194 -5.36 22.06 1.17
N HIS A 195 -6.59 22.25 1.65
CA HIS A 195 -6.86 23.20 2.75
C HIS A 195 -6.31 22.73 4.09
N SER A 196 -6.36 21.43 4.40
CA SER A 196 -5.74 20.91 5.61
C SER A 196 -4.22 21.05 5.56
N ARG A 197 -3.58 20.81 4.40
CA ARG A 197 -2.13 20.96 4.25
C ARG A 197 -1.64 22.42 4.32
N SER A 198 -2.49 23.40 4.00
CA SER A 198 -2.16 24.84 3.98
C SER A 198 -2.55 25.60 5.25
N LYS A 199 -3.44 25.04 6.09
CA LYS A 199 -3.92 25.69 7.34
C LYS A 199 -3.27 25.13 8.62
N PHE A 200 -2.42 24.11 8.48
CA PHE A 200 -1.84 23.38 9.60
C PHE A 200 -0.63 24.11 10.20
N ARG A 201 -0.66 24.33 11.52
CA ARG A 201 0.43 24.99 12.25
C ARG A 201 1.33 23.94 12.93
N PRO A 202 2.66 24.10 12.90
CA PRO A 202 3.60 23.21 13.61
C PRO A 202 3.27 22.98 15.10
N GLU A 203 2.64 23.97 15.73
CA GLU A 203 2.16 23.99 17.12
C GLU A 203 1.12 22.90 17.44
N GLN A 204 0.43 22.34 16.43
CA GLN A 204 -0.55 21.26 16.62
C GLN A 204 0.12 19.87 16.73
N PHE A 205 1.44 19.78 16.59
CA PHE A 205 2.17 18.52 16.52
C PHE A 205 3.16 18.28 17.66
N CYS A 206 3.20 19.15 18.67
CA CYS A 206 4.28 19.19 19.67
C CYS A 206 4.62 17.83 20.28
N SER A 207 3.61 17.04 20.63
CA SER A 207 3.75 15.77 21.34
C SER A 207 3.93 14.55 20.42
N VAL A 208 3.29 14.53 19.24
CA VAL A 208 3.61 13.55 18.18
C VAL A 208 5.04 13.72 17.72
N LEU A 209 5.45 14.95 17.36
CA LEU A 209 6.79 15.24 16.90
C LEU A 209 7.81 14.94 17.99
N SER A 210 7.61 15.34 19.25
CA SER A 210 8.59 15.04 20.31
C SER A 210 8.80 13.53 20.50
N ARG A 211 7.73 12.73 20.53
CA ARG A 211 7.82 11.26 20.68
C ARG A 211 8.49 10.60 19.48
N VAL A 212 8.09 10.98 18.28
CA VAL A 212 8.62 10.45 17.01
C VAL A 212 10.08 10.88 16.79
N CYS A 213 10.40 12.13 17.12
CA CYS A 213 11.75 12.70 17.13
C CYS A 213 12.66 12.07 18.17
N SER A 214 12.17 11.70 19.37
CA SER A 214 13.00 11.10 20.41
C SER A 214 13.67 9.78 19.97
N LYS A 215 13.10 9.10 18.96
CA LYS A 215 13.60 7.84 18.41
C LYS A 215 14.48 8.01 17.17
N SER A 216 14.62 9.23 16.66
CA SER A 216 15.37 9.52 15.42
C SER A 216 16.89 9.27 15.53
N SER A 217 17.45 9.25 16.74
CA SER A 217 18.86 8.86 16.96
C SER A 217 19.15 7.40 16.60
N LYS A 218 18.12 6.54 16.53
CA LYS A 218 18.21 5.13 16.12
C LYS A 218 18.15 4.94 14.59
N LEU A 219 18.00 6.01 13.79
CA LEU A 219 17.98 5.94 12.33
C LEU A 219 19.38 5.64 11.74
N ARG A 220 19.42 5.02 10.54
CA ARG A 220 20.67 4.71 9.83
C ARG A 220 21.56 5.94 9.65
N PRO A 221 22.91 5.81 9.57
CA PRO A 221 23.83 6.94 9.40
C PRO A 221 23.51 7.90 8.24
N GLY A 222 22.97 7.42 7.11
CA GLY A 222 22.53 8.26 5.98
C GLY A 222 21.15 8.94 6.18
N LEU A 223 20.40 8.52 7.20
CA LEU A 223 19.14 9.10 7.66
C LEU A 223 19.29 9.81 9.02
N LYS A 224 20.50 9.85 9.59
CA LYS A 224 20.78 10.54 10.86
C LYS A 224 20.46 12.01 10.64
N MET A 225 19.30 12.38 11.13
CA MET A 225 18.77 13.73 11.05
C MET A 225 19.74 14.70 11.71
N ASN A 226 19.75 15.94 11.22
CA ASN A 226 20.02 17.07 12.09
C ASN A 226 18.78 17.24 12.97
N ILE A 227 18.62 16.38 13.97
CA ILE A 227 17.43 16.28 14.86
C ILE A 227 17.13 17.67 15.46
N SER A 228 18.17 18.45 15.73
CA SER A 228 18.08 19.82 16.22
C SER A 228 17.52 20.85 15.22
N ALA A 229 17.36 20.52 13.93
CA ALA A 229 16.77 21.42 12.93
C ALA A 229 15.27 21.17 12.69
N ILE A 230 14.77 19.97 13.00
CA ILE A 230 13.35 19.59 12.86
C ILE A 230 12.66 19.56 14.23
N CYS A 231 13.35 18.95 15.20
CA CYS A 231 12.95 18.78 16.59
C CYS A 231 13.64 19.82 17.48
N GLY A 232 14.19 20.86 16.84
CA GLY A 232 14.99 21.93 17.45
C GLY A 232 14.25 22.75 18.47
N ASP A 233 14.91 22.90 19.62
CA ASP A 233 14.52 23.71 20.76
C ASP A 233 13.12 23.39 21.32
N HIS A 234 13.07 22.21 21.95
CA HIS A 234 12.08 21.71 22.91
C HIS A 234 11.64 22.71 24.03
N TRP A 235 12.06 23.98 23.96
CA TRP A 235 11.82 25.05 24.94
C TRP A 235 11.11 26.30 24.36
N LYS A 236 10.93 26.42 23.03
CA LYS A 236 10.29 27.62 22.43
C LYS A 236 8.79 27.49 22.18
N TRP A 237 8.25 26.29 22.04
CA TRP A 237 6.82 26.10 21.72
C TRP A 237 5.93 26.20 22.96
N GLU A 238 6.48 26.00 24.17
CA GLU A 238 5.83 26.35 25.44
C GLU A 238 5.54 27.86 25.58
N LYS A 239 6.28 28.72 24.88
CA LYS A 239 6.13 30.18 25.00
C LYS A 239 5.17 30.81 23.99
N THR A 240 4.72 30.06 22.98
CA THR A 240 3.79 30.54 21.96
C THR A 240 2.37 30.04 22.19
N GLY A 241 1.87 30.03 23.44
CA GLY A 241 0.44 30.03 23.76
C GLY A 241 -0.48 28.95 23.17
N GLY A 242 0.06 27.96 22.45
CA GLY A 242 -0.67 26.84 21.88
C GLY A 242 -0.73 25.72 22.90
N VAL A 243 -1.89 25.53 23.53
CA VAL A 243 -2.12 24.44 24.47
C VAL A 243 -1.99 23.12 23.70
N CYS A 244 -0.89 22.40 23.92
CA CYS A 244 -0.72 21.04 23.43
C CYS A 244 -1.78 20.17 24.11
N ARG A 245 -2.80 19.72 23.37
CA ARG A 245 -3.77 18.77 23.90
C ARG A 245 -3.29 17.36 23.59
N GLU A 246 -3.05 16.56 24.62
CA GLU A 246 -2.69 15.13 24.49
C GLU A 246 -3.74 14.30 23.71
N GLU A 247 -4.95 14.84 23.55
CA GLU A 247 -6.03 14.22 22.79
C GLU A 247 -5.83 14.31 21.28
N ASP A 248 -5.16 15.37 20.79
CA ASP A 248 -4.90 15.58 19.35
C ASP A 248 -3.84 14.58 18.80
N ASP A 249 -3.01 14.02 19.68
CA ASP A 249 -1.97 13.02 19.33
C ASP A 249 -2.52 11.65 18.91
N LYS A 250 -3.82 11.44 19.13
CA LYS A 250 -4.47 10.15 18.88
C LYS A 250 -5.21 10.10 17.56
N ASP A 251 -5.42 11.24 16.89
CA ASP A 251 -6.04 11.27 15.56
C ASP A 251 -5.02 10.82 14.49
N PRO A 252 -5.26 9.69 13.80
CA PRO A 252 -4.39 9.19 12.75
C PRO A 252 -4.12 10.21 11.64
N LYS A 253 -5.08 11.10 11.33
CA LYS A 253 -4.91 12.13 10.29
C LYS A 253 -3.91 13.19 10.71
N ILE A 254 -3.94 13.59 11.98
CA ILE A 254 -2.97 14.55 12.53
C ILE A 254 -1.58 13.93 12.50
N VAL A 255 -1.44 12.69 12.95
CA VAL A 255 -0.16 11.97 12.90
C VAL A 255 0.34 11.83 11.46
N ALA A 256 -0.54 11.50 10.52
CA ALA A 256 -0.21 11.38 9.10
C ALA A 256 0.30 12.70 8.50
N LEU A 257 -0.34 13.83 8.84
CA LEU A 257 0.10 15.15 8.41
C LEU A 257 1.47 15.51 9.00
N ALA A 258 1.72 15.14 10.25
CA ALA A 258 3.03 15.32 10.90
C ALA A 258 4.12 14.54 10.15
N LEU A 259 3.86 13.25 9.86
CA LEU A 259 4.76 12.40 9.09
C LEU A 259 5.01 12.98 7.69
N GLY A 260 3.98 13.49 7.02
CA GLY A 260 4.13 14.13 5.71
C GLY A 260 4.89 15.44 5.73
N TYR A 261 4.85 16.18 6.83
CA TYR A 261 5.70 17.35 7.04
C TYR A 261 7.17 16.94 7.23
N ILE A 262 7.44 15.92 8.05
CA ILE A 262 8.80 15.43 8.27
C ILE A 262 9.38 14.85 6.97
N GLU A 263 8.63 14.03 6.24
CA GLU A 263 9.06 13.43 4.98
C GLU A 263 9.47 14.48 3.93
N GLN A 264 8.74 15.60 3.84
CA GLN A 264 9.08 16.69 2.93
C GLN A 264 10.43 17.34 3.25
N LYS A 265 10.76 17.44 4.55
CA LYS A 265 12.05 17.98 5.00
C LYS A 265 13.16 16.94 4.91
N HIS A 266 12.83 15.67 5.14
CA HIS A 266 13.75 14.55 5.21
C HIS A 266 13.17 13.35 4.50
N LYS A 267 13.46 13.24 3.21
CA LYS A 267 13.03 12.09 2.40
C LYS A 267 13.55 10.78 2.98
N GLY A 268 12.71 9.76 2.94
CA GLY A 268 12.96 8.43 3.50
C GLY A 268 12.63 8.31 4.98
N TYR A 269 12.09 9.34 5.63
CA TYR A 269 11.80 9.29 7.07
C TYR A 269 10.85 8.17 7.43
N VAL A 270 9.72 8.05 6.73
CA VAL A 270 8.70 7.03 7.00
C VAL A 270 9.24 5.62 6.76
N GLN A 271 10.08 5.45 5.74
CA GLN A 271 10.82 4.21 5.50
C GLN A 271 11.75 3.88 6.69
N GLY A 272 12.52 4.86 7.17
CA GLY A 272 13.39 4.70 8.33
C GLY A 272 12.62 4.37 9.62
N LEU A 273 11.47 5.00 9.82
CA LEU A 273 10.57 4.72 10.94
C LEU A 273 10.02 3.29 10.88
N ASN A 274 9.63 2.80 9.70
CA ASN A 274 9.20 1.42 9.51
C ASN A 274 10.33 0.41 9.80
N GLN A 275 11.59 0.77 9.52
CA GLN A 275 12.74 -0.07 9.91
C GLN A 275 12.96 -0.11 11.42
N ILE A 276 12.78 1.01 12.13
CA ILE A 276 12.81 1.01 13.60
C ILE A 276 11.72 0.08 14.16
N LEU A 277 10.52 0.13 13.56
CA LEU A 277 9.41 -0.75 13.95
C LEU A 277 9.70 -2.23 13.68
N ARG A 278 10.51 -2.56 12.67
CA ARG A 278 10.98 -3.94 12.46
C ARG A 278 11.88 -4.41 13.60
N ASP A 279 12.85 -3.60 13.97
CA ASP A 279 13.88 -3.96 14.95
C ASP A 279 13.28 -4.01 16.38
N GLY A 280 12.24 -3.21 16.61
CA GLY A 280 11.38 -3.23 17.79
C GLY A 280 11.20 -1.85 18.39
N TRP A 281 10.04 -1.61 19.01
CA TRP A 281 9.75 -0.34 19.69
C TRP A 281 10.14 -0.42 21.18
N ASP A 282 11.25 0.22 21.56
CA ASP A 282 11.64 0.55 22.96
C ASP A 282 11.73 2.06 23.10
#